data_AF-A0A6S6XNJ0-F1
#
_entry.id   AF-A0A6S6XNJ0-F1
#
_cell.length_a   1.000
_cell.length_b   1.000
_cell.length_c   1.000
_cell.angle_alpha   90.00
_cell.angle_beta   90.00
_cell.angle_gamma   90.00
#
_symmetry.space_group_name_H-M   'P 1'
#
loop_
_entity.id
_entity.type
_entity.pdbx_description
1 polymer ?
#
loop_
_entity_poly.entity_id
_entity_poly.type
_entity_poly.pdbx_seq_one_letter_code
_entity_poly.pdbx_strand_id
1 'polypeptide(L)'
;MMNNKPEVKDFCCPDCFVDKLINDVLDHSDKDFYDVCIVANGELAEKLFRILASIQDENDEFLFDFTWVDFSYEYDKEYLITITSDLKLCLEQAYYENENNTGYLSVECDKAFIDGSTNSKILTKIDAEETIIFGFEGENKFSD
;
A
#
# COMPACT_ATOMS: atom_id res chain seq x y z
N MET A 1 -22.80 -3.35 0.24
CA MET A 1 -21.68 -2.99 -0.65
C MET A 1 -21.86 -1.54 -1.04
N MET A 2 -21.33 -0.63 -0.22
CA MET A 2 -21.19 0.77 -0.62
C MET A 2 -20.08 0.81 -1.65
N ASN A 3 -20.45 0.91 -2.93
CA ASN A 3 -19.51 1.16 -4.01
C ASN A 3 -18.99 2.60 -3.88
N ASN A 4 -18.05 2.83 -2.96
CA ASN A 4 -17.29 4.06 -2.98
C ASN A 4 -16.41 4.00 -4.24
N LYS A 5 -16.71 4.89 -5.20
CA LYS A 5 -15.88 5.00 -6.40
C LYS A 5 -14.46 5.36 -5.96
N PRO A 6 -13.41 4.73 -6.52
CA PRO A 6 -12.05 5.12 -6.21
C PRO A 6 -11.83 6.61 -6.47
N GLU A 7 -11.20 7.28 -5.53
CA GLU A 7 -10.70 8.64 -5.73
C GLU A 7 -9.36 8.58 -6.47
N VAL A 8 -9.05 9.55 -7.32
CA VAL A 8 -7.74 9.65 -7.97
C VAL A 8 -6.98 10.82 -7.35
N LYS A 9 -5.77 10.57 -6.84
CA LYS A 9 -4.94 11.57 -6.17
C LYS A 9 -3.49 11.49 -6.62
N ASP A 10 -2.92 12.64 -6.96
CA ASP A 10 -1.50 12.76 -7.27
C ASP A 10 -0.72 13.28 -6.07
N PHE A 11 0.48 12.76 -5.88
CA PHE A 11 1.40 13.16 -4.83
C PHE A 11 2.67 13.76 -5.44
N CYS A 12 3.30 14.69 -4.71
CA CYS A 12 4.48 15.37 -5.22
C CYS A 12 5.66 14.40 -5.47
N CYS A 13 5.81 13.41 -4.59
CA CYS A 13 6.84 12.37 -4.62
C CYS A 13 6.48 11.25 -3.61
N PRO A 14 7.22 10.13 -3.58
CA PRO A 14 7.02 9.07 -2.59
C PRO A 14 7.11 9.53 -1.13
N ASP A 15 8.02 10.46 -0.80
CA ASP A 15 8.14 10.97 0.58
C ASP A 15 6.89 11.76 0.99
N CYS A 16 6.39 12.65 0.11
CA CYS A 16 5.11 13.37 0.29
C CYS A 16 3.92 12.42 0.50
N PHE A 17 3.92 11.26 -0.19
CA PHE A 17 2.89 10.24 -0.03
C PHE A 17 3.01 9.55 1.33
N VAL A 18 4.22 9.13 1.71
CA VAL A 18 4.50 8.47 2.98
C VAL A 18 4.18 9.39 4.16
N ASP A 19 4.52 10.68 4.10
CA ASP A 19 4.17 11.65 5.15
C ASP A 19 2.66 11.72 5.40
N LYS A 20 1.86 11.76 4.32
CA LYS A 20 0.40 11.77 4.44
C LYS A 20 -0.15 10.47 4.99
N LEU A 21 0.41 9.35 4.55
CA LEU A 21 0.07 8.01 5.02
C LEU A 21 0.35 7.84 6.52
N ILE A 22 1.52 8.28 7.00
CA ILE A 22 1.86 8.18 8.42
C ILE A 22 0.92 9.02 9.27
N ASN A 23 0.66 10.27 8.87
CA ASN A 23 -0.26 11.12 9.61
C ASN A 23 -1.65 10.48 9.71
N ASP A 24 -2.14 9.87 8.63
CA ASP A 24 -3.41 9.14 8.60
C ASP A 24 -3.39 7.94 9.56
N VAL A 25 -2.33 7.12 9.54
CA VAL A 25 -2.17 5.97 10.45
C VAL A 25 -2.11 6.43 11.91
N LEU A 26 -1.35 7.48 12.23
CA LEU A 26 -1.21 7.99 13.60
C LEU A 26 -2.49 8.65 14.13
N ASP A 27 -3.21 9.38 13.27
CA ASP A 27 -4.53 9.96 13.57
C ASP A 27 -5.60 8.89 13.87
N HIS A 28 -5.31 7.63 13.54
CA HIS A 28 -6.18 6.47 13.74
C HIS A 28 -5.63 5.43 14.72
N SER A 29 -4.51 5.72 15.39
CA SER A 29 -3.82 4.82 16.32
C SER A 29 -4.63 4.45 17.57
N ASP A 30 -5.68 5.20 17.88
CA ASP A 30 -6.61 4.96 18.99
C ASP A 30 -7.77 4.04 18.62
N LYS A 31 -7.91 3.66 17.34
CA LYS A 31 -8.90 2.69 16.89
C LYS A 31 -8.41 1.26 17.13
N ASP A 32 -9.31 0.42 17.63
CA ASP A 32 -9.04 -1.01 17.85
C ASP A 32 -8.73 -1.77 16.55
N PHE A 33 -9.22 -1.27 15.41
CA PHE A 33 -9.03 -1.84 14.08
C PHE A 33 -8.94 -0.69 13.07
N TYR A 34 -7.76 -0.55 12.44
CA TYR A 34 -7.53 0.36 11.33
C TYR A 34 -6.35 -0.12 10.50
N ASP A 35 -6.62 -0.66 9.32
CA ASP A 35 -5.60 -1.22 8.43
C ASP A 35 -5.53 -0.44 7.12
N VAL A 36 -4.30 -0.11 6.72
CA VAL A 36 -4.02 0.56 5.45
C VAL A 36 -3.26 -0.38 4.53
N CYS A 37 -3.74 -0.55 3.32
CA CYS A 37 -3.12 -1.37 2.29
C CYS A 37 -2.61 -0.50 1.14
N ILE A 38 -1.43 -0.82 0.63
CA ILE A 38 -0.81 -0.16 -0.53
C ILE A 38 -0.47 -1.22 -1.55
N VAL A 39 -0.98 -1.06 -2.77
CA VAL A 39 -0.64 -1.93 -3.90
C VAL A 39 0.18 -1.14 -4.91
N ALA A 40 1.36 -1.63 -5.22
CA ALA A 40 2.27 -1.00 -6.17
C ALA A 40 3.07 -2.04 -6.96
N ASN A 41 3.65 -1.63 -8.10
CA ASN A 41 4.64 -2.45 -8.79
C ASN A 41 5.89 -2.68 -7.90
N GLY A 42 6.71 -3.69 -8.23
CA GLY A 42 7.88 -4.07 -7.42
C GLY A 42 8.86 -2.94 -7.10
N GLU A 43 9.19 -2.07 -8.06
CA GLU A 43 10.12 -0.97 -7.86
C GLU A 43 9.58 0.06 -6.85
N LEU A 44 8.33 0.47 -7.03
CA LEU A 44 7.69 1.43 -6.14
C LEU A 44 7.41 0.82 -4.77
N ALA A 45 6.95 -0.44 -4.70
CA ALA A 45 6.74 -1.14 -3.44
C ALA A 45 8.03 -1.25 -2.63
N GLU A 46 9.15 -1.60 -3.27
CA GLU A 46 10.46 -1.64 -2.60
C GLU A 46 10.84 -0.27 -2.05
N LYS A 47 10.68 0.79 -2.85
CA LYS A 47 10.99 2.16 -2.46
C LYS A 47 10.15 2.60 -1.26
N LEU A 48 8.83 2.41 -1.33
CA LEU A 48 7.91 2.77 -0.26
C LEU A 48 8.19 1.97 1.01
N PHE A 49 8.39 0.66 0.89
CA PHE A 49 8.71 -0.19 2.02
C PHE A 49 10.02 0.23 2.70
N ARG A 50 11.08 0.56 1.93
CA ARG A 50 12.35 1.06 2.50
C ARG A 50 12.17 2.38 3.24
N ILE A 51 11.38 3.31 2.70
CA ILE A 51 11.09 4.59 3.37
C ILE A 51 10.37 4.29 4.69
N LEU A 52 9.28 3.51 4.63
CA LEU A 52 8.48 3.13 5.81
C LEU A 52 9.34 2.46 6.89
N ALA A 53 10.13 1.47 6.49
CA ALA A 53 11.06 0.71 7.33
C ALA A 53 12.15 1.57 7.99
N SER A 54 12.40 2.77 7.47
CA SER A 54 13.47 3.67 7.96
C SER A 54 12.99 4.77 8.90
N ILE A 55 11.68 4.92 9.07
CA ILE A 55 11.12 5.97 9.93
C ILE A 55 11.41 5.65 11.38
N GLN A 56 11.92 6.65 12.09
CA GLN A 56 12.18 6.60 13.52
C GLN A 56 11.31 7.61 14.26
N ASP A 57 10.95 7.28 15.50
CA ASP A 57 10.26 8.18 16.42
C ASP A 57 11.24 9.18 17.07
N GLU A 58 10.74 10.00 17.99
CA GLU A 58 11.56 10.98 18.71
C GLU A 58 12.62 10.37 19.66
N ASN A 59 12.56 9.05 19.89
CA ASN A 59 13.47 8.30 20.74
C ASN A 59 14.52 7.50 19.94
N ASP A 60 14.64 7.75 18.64
CA ASP A 60 15.47 6.98 17.69
C ASP A 60 15.04 5.50 17.55
N GLU A 61 13.83 5.13 17.97
CA GLU A 61 13.25 3.79 17.79
C GLU A 61 12.52 3.71 16.44
N PHE A 62 12.56 2.56 15.76
CA PHE A 62 11.82 2.40 14.51
C PHE A 62 10.32 2.45 14.77
N LEU A 63 9.60 3.25 13.98
CA LEU A 63 8.17 3.45 14.17
C LEU A 63 7.36 2.18 13.90
N PHE A 64 7.79 1.37 12.92
CA PHE A 64 7.07 0.18 12.49
C PHE A 64 7.79 -1.10 12.87
N ASP A 65 7.04 -2.08 13.37
CA ASP A 65 7.51 -3.43 13.63
C ASP A 65 7.33 -4.34 12.41
N PHE A 66 8.39 -5.02 11.97
CA PHE A 66 8.29 -5.96 10.85
C PHE A 66 7.67 -7.28 11.31
N THR A 67 6.55 -7.66 10.67
CA THR A 67 5.92 -8.97 10.93
C THR A 67 6.24 -9.97 9.83
N TRP A 68 6.18 -9.56 8.58
CA TRP A 68 6.37 -10.45 7.43
C TRP A 68 6.90 -9.70 6.21
N VAL A 69 7.88 -10.29 5.52
CA VAL A 69 8.45 -9.76 4.27
C VAL A 69 8.65 -10.90 3.28
N ASP A 70 7.80 -10.96 2.26
CA ASP A 70 7.94 -11.83 1.09
C ASP A 70 8.21 -10.96 -0.14
N PHE A 71 9.50 -10.65 -0.33
CA PHE A 71 9.99 -9.89 -1.46
C PHE A 71 10.92 -10.76 -2.31
N SER A 72 10.65 -10.82 -3.62
CA SER A 72 11.41 -11.64 -4.56
C SER A 72 11.87 -10.78 -5.72
N TYR A 73 13.18 -10.59 -5.87
CA TYR A 73 13.76 -9.81 -6.96
C TYR A 73 13.46 -10.38 -8.36
N GLU A 74 13.02 -11.65 -8.44
CA GLU A 74 12.63 -12.30 -9.69
C GLU A 74 11.16 -12.04 -10.06
N TYR A 75 10.38 -11.46 -9.15
CA TYR A 75 8.97 -11.17 -9.34
C TYR A 75 8.79 -9.68 -9.66
N ASP A 76 8.39 -9.39 -10.89
CA ASP A 76 8.29 -8.04 -11.46
C ASP A 76 6.85 -7.49 -11.47
N LYS A 77 5.92 -8.13 -10.75
CA LYS A 77 4.50 -7.76 -10.70
C LYS A 77 4.18 -6.87 -9.49
N GLU A 78 2.92 -6.87 -9.07
CA GLU A 78 2.43 -6.05 -7.97
C GLU A 78 2.67 -6.68 -6.58
N TYR A 79 3.00 -5.84 -5.62
CA TYR A 79 3.13 -6.16 -4.21
C TYR A 79 2.07 -5.45 -3.39
N LEU A 80 1.74 -6.04 -2.24
CA LEU A 80 0.88 -5.51 -1.20
C LEU A 80 1.74 -5.15 0.01
N ILE A 81 1.69 -3.90 0.43
CA ILE A 81 2.17 -3.44 1.73
C ILE A 81 0.96 -3.25 2.63
N THR A 82 1.00 -3.80 3.84
CA THR A 82 -0.05 -3.60 4.85
C THR A 82 0.55 -2.94 6.07
N ILE A 83 -0.10 -1.88 6.54
CA ILE A 83 0.17 -1.20 7.80
C ILE A 83 -1.03 -1.41 8.70
N THR A 84 -0.83 -2.04 9.84
CA THR A 84 -1.88 -2.27 10.84
C THR A 84 -1.93 -1.14 11.86
N SER A 85 -3.06 -1.05 12.56
CA SER A 85 -3.27 -0.11 13.68
C SER A 85 -2.22 -0.22 14.80
N ASP A 86 -1.65 -1.41 15.03
CA ASP A 86 -0.56 -1.65 15.97
C ASP A 86 0.84 -1.43 15.37
N LEU A 87 0.93 -0.65 14.29
CA LEU A 87 2.16 -0.24 13.61
C LEU A 87 2.99 -1.41 13.09
N LYS A 88 2.36 -2.53 12.72
CA LYS A 88 3.07 -3.61 12.02
C LYS A 88 3.12 -3.32 10.53
N LEU A 89 4.28 -3.57 9.95
CA LEU A 89 4.52 -3.47 8.52
C LEU A 89 4.69 -4.87 7.92
N CYS A 90 3.88 -5.17 6.92
CA CYS A 90 3.91 -6.41 6.14
C CYS A 90 4.15 -6.10 4.66
N LEU A 91 4.90 -6.95 3.97
CA LEU A 91 5.09 -6.91 2.52
C LEU A 91 4.90 -8.31 1.94
N GLU A 92 4.04 -8.45 0.94
CA GLU A 92 3.77 -9.72 0.26
C GLU A 92 3.43 -9.52 -1.23
N GLN A 93 3.54 -10.59 -2.01
CA GLN A 93 3.17 -10.56 -3.43
C GLN A 93 1.65 -10.40 -3.56
N ALA A 94 1.18 -9.43 -4.35
CA ALA A 94 -0.27 -9.21 -4.50
C ALA A 94 -0.92 -10.28 -5.40
N TYR A 95 -0.15 -10.93 -6.27
CA TYR A 95 -0.59 -12.01 -7.15
C TYR A 95 0.13 -13.32 -6.86
N TYR A 96 -0.64 -14.39 -6.65
CA TYR A 96 -0.19 -15.75 -6.44
C TYR A 96 -0.45 -16.61 -7.66
N GLU A 97 0.53 -17.44 -8.01
CA GLU A 97 0.40 -18.49 -9.02
C GLU A 97 1.05 -19.77 -8.47
N ASN A 98 0.23 -20.77 -8.20
CA ASN A 98 0.66 -22.12 -7.84
C ASN A 98 -0.16 -23.17 -8.59
N GLU A 99 0.19 -24.45 -8.43
CA GLU A 99 -0.43 -25.57 -9.15
C GLU A 99 -1.96 -25.66 -8.99
N ASN A 100 -2.52 -25.09 -7.92
CA ASN A 100 -3.94 -25.21 -7.56
C ASN A 100 -4.69 -23.88 -7.54
N ASN A 101 -4.00 -22.75 -7.61
CA ASN A 101 -4.60 -21.44 -7.48
C ASN A 101 -3.80 -20.38 -8.25
N THR A 102 -4.51 -19.50 -8.94
CA THR A 102 -3.93 -18.39 -9.70
C THR A 102 -4.83 -17.18 -9.54
N GLY A 103 -4.29 -16.09 -9.02
CA GLY A 103 -5.07 -14.86 -8.82
C GLY A 103 -4.43 -13.90 -7.83
N TYR A 104 -5.15 -12.81 -7.58
CA TYR A 104 -4.75 -11.79 -6.63
C TYR A 104 -5.26 -12.10 -5.22
N LEU A 105 -4.52 -11.65 -4.21
CA LEU A 105 -4.98 -11.62 -2.82
C LEU A 105 -6.30 -10.86 -2.73
N SER A 106 -7.24 -11.43 -1.98
CA SER A 106 -8.39 -10.66 -1.53
C SER A 106 -7.98 -9.91 -0.28
N VAL A 107 -8.19 -8.59 -0.26
CA VAL A 107 -7.78 -7.71 0.84
C VAL A 107 -9.01 -7.01 1.39
N GLU A 108 -9.19 -7.07 2.70
CA GLU A 108 -10.16 -6.27 3.45
C GLU A 108 -9.38 -5.29 4.32
N CYS A 109 -9.66 -3.99 4.21
CA CYS A 109 -8.94 -2.94 4.94
C CYS A 109 -9.80 -1.67 5.05
N ASP A 110 -9.42 -0.74 5.91
CA ASP A 110 -10.12 0.54 6.02
C ASP A 110 -9.80 1.43 4.80
N LYS A 111 -8.53 1.43 4.40
CA LYS A 111 -8.04 2.31 3.33
C LYS A 111 -7.07 1.60 2.40
N ALA A 112 -7.32 1.71 1.11
CA ALA A 112 -6.49 1.14 0.07
C ALA A 112 -5.90 2.23 -0.83
N PHE A 113 -4.57 2.23 -1.00
CA PHE A 113 -3.83 3.05 -1.95
C PHE A 113 -3.33 2.17 -3.10
N ILE A 114 -3.79 2.44 -4.32
CA ILE A 114 -3.49 1.63 -5.51
C ILE A 114 -2.71 2.47 -6.50
N ASP A 115 -1.46 2.12 -6.77
CA ASP A 115 -0.68 2.79 -7.80
C ASP A 115 -1.39 2.66 -9.16
N GLY A 116 -1.59 3.78 -9.84
CA GLY A 116 -2.27 3.87 -11.13
C GLY A 116 -1.60 3.06 -12.25
N SER A 117 -0.34 2.63 -12.05
CA SER A 117 0.37 1.75 -12.99
C SER A 117 0.03 0.25 -12.84
N THR A 118 -0.65 -0.14 -11.76
CA THR A 118 -0.95 -1.54 -11.44
C THR A 118 -2.06 -2.13 -12.32
N ASN A 119 -2.13 -3.47 -12.40
CA ASN A 119 -3.19 -4.14 -13.13
C ASN A 119 -4.56 -3.86 -12.49
N SER A 120 -5.46 -3.21 -13.25
CA SER A 120 -6.81 -2.82 -12.80
C SER A 120 -7.68 -3.97 -12.28
N LYS A 121 -7.35 -5.23 -12.57
CA LYS A 121 -8.01 -6.41 -11.97
C LYS A 121 -7.88 -6.44 -10.45
N ILE A 122 -6.85 -5.82 -9.87
CA ILE A 122 -6.65 -5.74 -8.41
C ILE A 122 -7.82 -5.04 -7.72
N LEU A 123 -8.43 -4.04 -8.38
CA LEU A 123 -9.57 -3.30 -7.82
C LEU A 123 -10.79 -4.19 -7.55
N THR A 124 -10.90 -5.34 -8.23
CA THR A 124 -11.99 -6.30 -7.98
C THR A 124 -11.76 -7.19 -6.77
N LYS A 125 -10.61 -7.04 -6.11
CA LYS A 125 -10.11 -7.90 -5.04
C LYS A 125 -9.89 -7.15 -3.73
N ILE A 126 -10.15 -5.85 -3.74
CA ILE A 126 -9.99 -4.96 -2.61
C ILE A 126 -11.38 -4.59 -2.12
N ASP A 127 -11.66 -4.97 -0.88
CA ASP A 127 -12.83 -4.53 -0.12
C ASP A 127 -12.34 -3.50 0.89
N ALA A 128 -12.43 -2.22 0.52
CA ALA A 128 -11.99 -1.12 1.36
C ALA A 128 -13.06 -0.07 1.54
N GLU A 129 -13.13 0.54 2.73
CA GLU A 129 -14.05 1.65 2.96
C GLU A 129 -13.69 2.86 2.10
N GLU A 130 -12.38 3.14 1.97
CA GLU A 130 -11.82 4.17 1.11
C GLU A 130 -10.79 3.56 0.13
N THR A 131 -10.92 3.85 -1.16
CA THR A 131 -9.93 3.45 -2.18
C THR A 131 -9.43 4.68 -2.90
N ILE A 132 -8.10 4.86 -2.93
CA ILE A 132 -7.40 5.94 -3.61
C ILE A 132 -6.50 5.31 -4.68
N ILE A 133 -6.73 5.65 -5.93
CA ILE A 133 -5.77 5.41 -7.01
C ILE A 133 -4.77 6.56 -7.00
N PHE A 134 -3.47 6.26 -6.90
CA PHE A 134 -2.44 7.27 -6.78
C PHE A 134 -1.35 7.20 -7.84
N GLY A 135 -0.71 8.35 -8.07
CA GLY A 135 0.51 8.50 -8.87
C GLY A 135 1.36 9.64 -8.35
N PHE A 136 2.48 9.92 -9.03
CA PHE A 136 3.37 11.02 -8.68
C PHE A 136 3.41 12.10 -9.75
N GLU A 137 3.44 13.37 -9.31
CA GLU A 137 3.56 14.53 -10.19
C GLU A 137 4.81 14.40 -11.07
N GLY A 138 4.65 14.54 -12.38
CA GLY A 138 5.73 14.36 -13.36
C GLY A 138 5.92 12.93 -13.88
N GLU A 139 5.40 11.91 -13.18
CA GLU A 139 5.32 10.53 -13.67
C GLU A 139 3.95 10.24 -14.33
N ASN A 140 2.97 11.11 -14.11
CA ASN A 140 1.65 10.99 -14.70
C ASN A 140 1.62 11.33 -16.20
N LYS A 141 1.66 10.26 -17.00
CA LYS A 141 1.05 10.16 -18.33
C LYS A 141 -0.49 10.16 -18.27
N PHE A 142 -1.07 11.11 -17.54
CA PHE A 142 -2.47 11.51 -17.74
C PHE A 142 -2.55 12.89 -18.42
N SER A 143 -1.55 13.20 -19.25
CA SER A 143 -1.65 14.27 -20.24
C SER A 143 -2.40 13.73 -21.47
N ASP A 144 -3.67 14.10 -21.57
CA ASP A 144 -4.57 14.10 -22.74
C ASP A 144 -4.56 12.92 -23.72
#